data_AF-A0A9D3UVI2-F1
#
_entry.id   AF-A0A9D3UVI2-F1
#
_cell.length_a   1.000
_cell.length_b   1.000
_cell.length_c   1.000
_cell.angle_alpha   90.00
_cell.angle_beta   90.00
_cell.angle_gamma   90.00
#
_symmetry.space_group_name_H-M   'P 1'
#
loop_
_entity.id
_entity.type
_entity.pdbx_description
1 polymer ?
#
loop_
_entity_poly.entity_id
_entity_poly.type
_entity_poly.pdbx_seq_one_letter_code
_entity_poly.pdbx_strand_id
1 'polypeptide(L)'
;MEEVRNSLFSMEGLKAPGSRWHSTSLLSKALGLVVEFVKGAWNTVSQHLIGPFQNSFLAGRSTTDNTLVTQEVVHSIMNMRGIQGAMILKIDLQNAYDNVDWSFLRFVLIEFGLSCFVSKLVKSPRLGMVK
;
A
#
# COMPACT_ATOMS: atom_id res chain seq x y z
N MET A 1 -1.41 -4.37 -12.99
CA MET A 1 -2.87 -4.15 -12.81
C MET A 1 -3.66 -5.43 -13.06
N GLU A 2 -3.33 -6.20 -14.11
CA GLU A 2 -3.90 -7.54 -14.36
C GLU A 2 -3.71 -8.50 -13.17
N GLU A 3 -2.55 -8.49 -12.52
CA GLU A 3 -2.21 -9.43 -11.46
C GLU A 3 -3.07 -9.24 -10.19
N VAL A 4 -3.24 -8.00 -9.72
CA VAL A 4 -4.13 -7.72 -8.58
C VAL A 4 -5.60 -8.00 -8.92
N ARG A 5 -6.02 -7.69 -10.16
CA ARG A 5 -7.37 -8.03 -10.64
C ARG A 5 -7.58 -9.54 -10.64
N ASN A 6 -6.63 -10.29 -11.19
CA ASN A 6 -6.65 -11.75 -11.27
C ASN A 6 -6.55 -12.40 -9.89
N SER A 7 -5.77 -11.85 -8.95
CA SER A 7 -5.75 -12.29 -7.55
C SER A 7 -7.06 -12.01 -6.83
N LEU A 8 -7.70 -10.87 -7.09
CA LEU A 8 -9.02 -10.53 -6.52
C LEU A 8 -10.10 -11.51 -7.00
N PHE A 9 -10.10 -11.82 -8.30
CA PHE A 9 -11.02 -12.80 -8.89
C PHE A 9 -10.70 -14.24 -8.50
N SER A 10 -9.42 -14.57 -8.26
CA SER A 10 -8.99 -15.89 -7.77
C SER A 10 -9.35 -16.12 -6.29
N MET A 11 -9.40 -15.05 -5.48
CA MET A 11 -9.82 -15.10 -4.08
C MET A 11 -11.33 -15.32 -3.88
N GLU A 12 -12.17 -15.12 -4.91
CA GLU A 12 -13.62 -15.38 -4.82
C GLU A 12 -13.93 -16.89 -4.65
N GLY A 13 -13.04 -17.78 -5.11
CA GLY A 13 -13.22 -19.23 -5.04
C GLY A 13 -12.76 -19.90 -3.73
N LEU A 14 -12.06 -19.19 -2.83
CA LEU A 14 -11.36 -19.80 -1.68
C LEU A 14 -12.00 -19.51 -0.30
N LYS A 15 -13.19 -18.89 -0.24
CA LYS A 15 -13.82 -18.53 1.05
C LYS A 15 -14.81 -19.61 1.51
N ALA A 16 -14.67 -20.03 2.77
CA ALA A 16 -15.44 -21.10 3.41
C ALA A 16 -16.97 -20.93 3.24
N PRO A 17 -17.72 -22.04 3.08
CA PRO A 17 -19.12 -21.97 2.70
C PRO A 17 -20.01 -21.54 3.88
N GLY A 18 -20.30 -20.24 3.95
CA GLY A 18 -21.31 -19.65 4.83
C GLY A 18 -22.54 -19.21 4.02
N SER A 19 -23.74 -19.48 4.53
CA SER A 19 -25.06 -19.45 3.89
C SER A 19 -25.60 -18.08 3.39
N ARG A 20 -24.78 -17.23 2.76
CA ARG A 20 -25.21 -15.90 2.27
C ARG A 20 -24.54 -15.45 0.96
N TRP A 21 -24.57 -16.29 -0.07
CA TRP A 21 -23.85 -16.08 -1.34
C TRP A 21 -24.32 -14.90 -2.22
N HIS A 22 -25.60 -14.53 -2.19
CA HIS A 22 -26.11 -13.45 -3.05
C HIS A 22 -25.75 -12.03 -2.55
N SER A 23 -25.57 -11.87 -1.24
CA SER A 23 -25.26 -10.57 -0.61
C SER A 23 -23.76 -10.27 -0.63
N THR A 24 -22.91 -11.32 -0.59
CA THR A 24 -21.45 -11.18 -0.60
C THR A 24 -20.90 -10.81 -1.98
N SER A 25 -21.52 -11.23 -3.09
CA SER A 25 -21.06 -10.89 -4.45
C SER A 25 -21.24 -9.40 -4.79
N LEU A 26 -22.36 -8.79 -4.38
CA LEU A 26 -22.59 -7.35 -4.54
C LEU A 26 -21.66 -6.52 -3.66
N LEU A 27 -21.42 -6.97 -2.42
CA LEU A 27 -20.46 -6.35 -1.52
C LEU A 27 -19.03 -6.45 -2.05
N SER A 28 -18.62 -7.63 -2.54
CA SER A 28 -17.32 -7.88 -3.18
C SER A 28 -17.11 -6.94 -4.37
N LYS A 29 -18.09 -6.87 -5.28
CA LYS A 29 -18.05 -5.96 -6.44
C LYS A 29 -17.98 -4.49 -6.04
N ALA A 30 -18.78 -4.07 -5.05
CA ALA A 30 -18.76 -2.70 -4.55
C ALA A 30 -17.40 -2.34 -3.90
N LEU A 31 -16.82 -3.25 -3.12
CA LEU A 31 -15.49 -3.07 -2.53
C LEU A 31 -14.42 -2.99 -3.62
N GLY A 32 -14.50 -3.82 -4.66
CA GLY A 32 -13.62 -3.76 -5.82
C GLY A 32 -13.64 -2.39 -6.52
N LEU A 33 -14.83 -1.83 -6.72
CA LEU A 33 -14.98 -0.48 -7.30
C LEU A 33 -14.33 0.61 -6.43
N VAL A 34 -14.50 0.51 -5.10
CA VAL A 34 -13.84 1.42 -4.16
C VAL A 34 -12.32 1.28 -4.25
N VAL A 35 -11.81 0.05 -4.29
CA VAL A 35 -10.37 -0.22 -4.41
C VAL A 35 -9.80 0.34 -5.72
N GLU A 36 -10.48 0.16 -6.86
CA GLU A 36 -10.02 0.72 -8.13
C GLU A 36 -10.04 2.26 -8.14
N PHE A 37 -11.05 2.88 -7.53
CA PHE A 37 -11.09 4.33 -7.36
C PHE A 37 -9.92 4.85 -6.49
N VAL A 38 -9.65 4.17 -5.37
CA VAL A 38 -8.52 4.49 -4.47
C VAL A 38 -7.19 4.39 -5.23
N LYS A 39 -6.99 3.30 -5.98
CA LYS A 39 -5.78 3.11 -6.79
C LYS A 39 -5.59 4.22 -7.82
N GLY A 40 -6.66 4.61 -8.50
CA GLY A 40 -6.63 5.73 -9.46
C GLY A 40 -6.17 7.03 -8.81
N ALA A 41 -6.77 7.38 -7.67
CA ALA A 41 -6.39 8.58 -6.92
C ALA A 41 -4.95 8.53 -6.39
N TRP A 42 -4.52 7.36 -5.89
CA TRP A 42 -3.15 7.15 -5.42
C TRP A 42 -2.12 7.33 -6.55
N ASN A 43 -2.36 6.75 -7.72
CA ASN A 43 -1.42 6.81 -8.84
C ASN A 43 -1.13 8.24 -9.31
N THR A 44 -2.11 9.16 -9.19
CA THR A 44 -1.91 10.57 -9.54
C THR A 44 -0.93 11.26 -8.59
N VAL A 45 -0.99 10.93 -7.31
CA VAL A 45 -0.20 11.60 -6.26
C VAL A 45 1.16 10.94 -6.08
N SER A 46 1.21 9.61 -6.20
CA SER A 46 2.37 8.80 -5.86
C SER A 46 3.61 9.12 -6.69
N GLN A 47 3.45 9.60 -7.93
CA GLN A 47 4.58 9.96 -8.80
C GLN A 47 5.48 11.05 -8.22
N HIS A 48 4.94 11.92 -7.36
CA HIS A 48 5.68 13.02 -6.74
C HIS A 48 6.14 12.70 -5.31
N LEU A 49 5.63 11.61 -4.72
CA LEU A 49 5.92 11.22 -3.33
C LEU A 49 6.95 10.10 -3.21
N ILE A 50 7.04 9.27 -4.24
CA ILE A 50 7.88 8.07 -4.21
C ILE A 50 9.32 8.43 -4.59
N GLY A 51 10.25 8.19 -3.66
CA GLY A 51 11.67 8.33 -3.91
C GLY A 51 12.22 7.32 -4.94
N PRO A 52 13.41 7.59 -5.52
CA PRO A 52 14.02 6.72 -6.52
C PRO A 52 14.38 5.32 -5.99
N PHE A 53 14.59 5.17 -4.67
CA PHE A 53 14.99 3.91 -4.03
C PHE A 53 13.83 3.16 -3.37
N GLN A 54 12.59 3.63 -3.54
CA GLN A 54 11.41 2.94 -3.00
C GLN A 54 10.83 2.05 -4.11
N ASN A 55 11.21 0.77 -4.14
CA ASN A 55 10.81 -0.15 -5.23
C ASN A 55 9.74 -1.18 -4.83
N SER A 56 9.42 -1.32 -3.54
CA SER A 56 8.42 -2.30 -3.08
C SER A 56 6.99 -1.80 -3.31
N PHE A 57 6.08 -2.70 -3.69
CA PHE A 57 4.63 -2.46 -3.85
C PHE A 57 4.24 -1.41 -4.89
N LEU A 58 5.08 -1.17 -5.89
CA LEU A 58 4.81 -0.23 -6.98
C LEU A 58 4.76 -0.95 -8.32
N ALA A 59 3.76 -0.63 -9.13
CA ALA A 59 3.66 -1.20 -10.47
C ALA A 59 4.86 -0.75 -11.32
N GLY A 60 5.52 -1.72 -11.96
CA GLY A 60 6.68 -1.45 -12.82
C GLY A 60 8.02 -1.29 -12.09
N ARG A 61 8.07 -1.45 -10.77
CA ARG A 61 9.32 -1.56 -10.00
C ARG A 61 9.43 -2.94 -9.39
N SER A 62 10.62 -3.54 -9.44
CA SER A 62 10.81 -4.90 -8.95
C SER A 62 11.38 -4.90 -7.54
N THR A 63 10.87 -5.80 -6.69
CA THR A 63 11.48 -6.06 -5.37
C THR A 63 12.93 -6.53 -5.50
N THR A 64 13.30 -7.15 -6.63
CA THR A 64 14.68 -7.57 -6.90
C THR A 64 15.66 -6.40 -6.95
N ASP A 65 15.19 -5.21 -7.35
CA ASP A 65 16.02 -4.01 -7.44
C ASP A 65 16.54 -3.60 -6.05
N ASN A 66 15.72 -3.77 -5.00
CA ASN A 66 16.15 -3.54 -3.62
C ASN A 66 17.23 -4.53 -3.17
N THR A 67 17.14 -5.79 -3.61
CA THR A 67 18.15 -6.80 -3.31
C THR A 67 19.48 -6.45 -3.96
N LEU A 68 19.46 -6.02 -5.23
CA LEU A 68 20.67 -5.60 -5.94
C LEU A 68 21.33 -4.39 -5.27
N VAL A 69 20.55 -3.34 -4.96
CA VAL A 69 21.05 -2.15 -4.25
C VAL A 69 21.63 -2.54 -2.88
N THR A 70 20.97 -3.44 -2.15
CA THR A 70 21.48 -3.92 -0.85
C THR A 70 22.81 -4.67 -1.00
N GLN A 71 22.92 -5.53 -2.01
CA GLN A 71 24.17 -6.25 -2.31
C GLN A 71 25.30 -5.29 -2.65
N GLU A 72 25.03 -4.26 -3.46
CA GLU A 72 26.03 -3.23 -3.81
C GLU A 72 26.47 -2.42 -2.60
N VAL A 73 25.53 -2.01 -1.74
CA VAL A 73 25.83 -1.31 -0.48
C VAL A 73 26.72 -2.16 0.43
N VAL A 74 26.35 -3.43 0.64
CA VAL A 74 27.13 -4.37 1.47
C VAL A 74 28.53 -4.59 0.88
N HIS A 75 28.61 -4.83 -0.43
CA HIS A 75 29.88 -5.02 -1.12
C HIS A 75 30.79 -3.80 -1.02
N SER A 76 30.23 -2.60 -1.20
CA SER A 76 30.95 -1.33 -1.05
C SER A 76 31.53 -1.20 0.35
N ILE A 77 30.72 -1.45 1.38
CA ILE A 77 31.15 -1.43 2.78
C ILE A 77 32.26 -2.44 3.06
N MET A 78 32.16 -3.68 2.54
CA MET A 78 33.18 -4.71 2.72
C MET A 78 34.53 -4.34 2.08
N ASN A 79 34.51 -3.53 1.02
CA ASN A 79 35.71 -3.11 0.30
C ASN A 79 36.28 -1.77 0.78
N MET A 80 35.61 -1.07 1.71
CA MET A 80 36.13 0.18 2.27
C MET A 80 37.42 -0.09 3.05
N ARG A 81 38.46 0.72 2.79
CA ARG A 81 39.75 0.68 3.50
C ARG A 81 39.96 2.03 4.19
N GLY A 82 40.23 2.04 5.50
CA GLY A 82 40.48 3.26 6.27
C GLY A 82 39.83 3.26 7.67
N ILE A 83 39.96 4.37 8.40
CA ILE A 83 39.51 4.52 9.80
C ILE A 83 38.01 4.87 9.89
N GLN A 84 37.38 5.29 8.79
CA GLN A 84 35.92 5.52 8.76
C GLN A 84 35.19 4.18 8.63
N GLY A 85 34.61 3.70 9.73
CA GLY A 85 33.70 2.57 9.71
C GLY A 85 32.36 2.94 9.06
N ALA A 86 31.71 1.98 8.41
CA ALA A 86 30.35 2.13 7.88
C ALA A 86 29.34 1.42 8.79
N MET A 87 28.11 1.95 8.83
CA MET A 87 26.99 1.39 9.58
C MET A 87 25.79 1.22 8.66
N ILE A 88 25.14 0.05 8.72
CA ILE A 88 23.86 -0.19 8.07
C ILE A 88 22.77 -0.09 9.13
N LEU A 89 21.82 0.82 8.94
CA LEU A 89 20.63 0.92 9.77
C LEU A 89 19.44 0.27 9.05
N LYS A 90 19.01 -0.88 9.54
CA LYS A 90 17.76 -1.52 9.11
C LYS A 90 16.65 -1.12 10.07
N ILE A 91 15.66 -0.39 9.57
CA ILE A 91 14.44 -0.04 10.31
C ILE A 91 13.35 -1.02 9.88
N ASP A 92 12.87 -1.83 10.82
CA ASP A 92 11.71 -2.69 10.62
C ASP A 92 10.51 -2.05 11.30
N LEU A 93 9.41 -1.91 10.56
CA LEU A 93 8.19 -1.29 11.04
C LEU A 93 7.18 -2.38 11.35
N GLN A 94 6.56 -2.31 12.53
CA GLN A 94 5.46 -3.21 12.87
C GLN A 94 4.31 -3.03 11.87
N ASN A 95 3.56 -4.11 11.59
CA ASN A 95 2.42 -4.09 10.66
C ASN A 95 1.53 -2.86 10.91
N ALA A 96 1.50 -1.97 9.91
CA ALA A 96 0.88 -0.66 10.02
C ALA A 96 -0.65 -0.74 10.15
N TYR A 97 -1.28 -1.79 9.62
CA TYR A 97 -2.73 -1.88 9.56
C TYR A 97 -3.42 -1.92 10.94
N ASP A 98 -2.75 -2.47 11.95
CA ASP A 98 -3.33 -2.64 13.29
C ASP A 98 -3.05 -1.43 14.21
N ASN A 99 -2.03 -0.62 13.90
CA ASN A 99 -1.51 0.42 14.79
C ASN A 99 -1.47 1.83 14.19
N VAL A 100 -1.99 2.04 12.97
CA VAL A 100 -2.02 3.37 12.35
C VAL A 100 -3.06 4.28 13.03
N ASP A 101 -2.62 5.47 13.44
CA ASP A 101 -3.52 6.55 13.82
C ASP A 101 -4.26 7.08 12.58
N TRP A 102 -5.56 6.84 12.54
CA TRP A 102 -6.44 7.26 11.46
C TRP A 102 -6.55 8.77 11.29
N SER A 103 -6.38 9.55 12.36
CA SER A 103 -6.36 11.02 12.30
C SER A 103 -5.09 11.51 11.62
N PHE A 104 -3.95 10.92 11.97
CA PHE A 104 -2.68 11.19 11.30
C PHE A 104 -2.74 10.80 9.81
N LEU A 105 -3.25 9.60 9.49
CA LEU A 105 -3.41 9.18 8.11
C LEU A 105 -4.29 10.13 7.30
N ARG A 106 -5.43 10.58 7.87
CA ARG A 106 -6.30 11.57 7.22
C ARG A 106 -5.57 12.89 6.96
N PHE A 107 -4.82 13.38 7.94
CA PHE A 107 -4.03 14.60 7.80
C PHE A 107 -3.03 14.48 6.64
N VAL A 108 -2.25 13.40 6.61
CA VAL A 108 -1.26 13.13 5.56
C VAL A 108 -1.93 13.05 4.17
N LEU A 109 -3.07 12.37 4.05
CA LEU A 109 -3.80 12.28 2.79
C LEU A 109 -4.33 13.65 2.31
N ILE A 110 -4.74 14.52 3.24
CA ILE A 110 -5.20 15.88 2.90
C ILE A 110 -4.03 16.73 2.39
N GLU A 111 -2.89 16.70 3.08
CA GLU A 111 -1.67 17.42 2.68
C GLU A 111 -1.19 17.01 1.28
N PHE A 112 -1.31 15.73 0.93
CA PHE A 112 -0.95 15.23 -0.39
C PHE A 112 -2.04 15.38 -1.46
N GLY A 113 -3.06 16.21 -1.22
CA GLY A 113 -4.07 16.56 -2.23
C GLY A 113 -5.20 15.54 -2.40
N LEU A 114 -5.31 14.53 -1.53
CA LEU A 114 -6.39 13.54 -1.53
C LEU A 114 -7.58 13.97 -0.64
N SER A 115 -7.73 15.28 -0.38
CA SER A 115 -8.79 15.86 0.46
C SER A 115 -10.22 15.53 -0.03
N CYS A 116 -10.43 15.50 -1.35
CA CYS A 116 -11.70 15.10 -1.97
C CYS A 116 -12.01 13.61 -1.76
N PHE A 117 -10.98 12.75 -1.72
CA PHE A 117 -11.11 11.33 -1.45
C PHE A 117 -11.52 11.07 0.00
N VAL A 118 -10.81 11.68 0.96
CA VAL A 118 -11.10 11.53 2.40
C VAL A 118 -12.51 12.03 2.74
N SER A 119 -12.91 13.19 2.21
CA SER A 119 -14.24 13.75 2.48
C SER A 119 -15.38 12.93 1.87
N LYS A 120 -15.21 12.33 0.69
CA LYS A 120 -16.21 11.46 0.05
C LYS A 120 -16.32 10.09 0.72
N LEU A 121 -15.21 9.52 1.18
CA LEU A 121 -15.21 8.22 1.87
C LEU A 121 -15.88 8.34 3.26
N VAL A 122 -15.53 9.38 4.02
CA VAL A 122 -16.03 9.62 5.39
C VAL A 122 -17.49 10.08 5.41
N LYS A 123 -17.95 10.85 4.41
CA LYS A 123 -19.35 11.30 4.31
C LYS A 123 -20.29 10.29 3.66
N SER A 124 -19.80 9.09 3.27
CA SER A 124 -20.69 8.08 2.71
C SER A 124 -21.64 7.56 3.82
N PRO A 125 -22.97 7.54 3.61
CA PRO A 125 -23.95 7.24 4.67
C PRO A 125 -23.87 5.83 5.27
N ARG A 126 -23.01 4.95 4.72
CA ARG A 126 -22.94 3.52 5.08
C ARG A 126 -21.85 3.17 6.10
N LEU A 127 -20.98 4.11 6.48
CA LEU A 127 -20.01 3.94 7.58
C LEU A 127 -20.33 4.81 8.81
N GLY A 128 -21.43 5.55 8.78
CA GLY A 128 -21.89 6.38 9.90
C GLY A 128 -22.57 5.58 11.00
N MET A 129 -21.96 4.52 11.52
CA MET A 129 -22.40 3.85 12.75
C MET A 129 -21.22 3.19 13.46
N VAL A 130 -20.40 3.99 14.15
CA VAL A 130 -19.94 3.68 15.53
C VAL A 130 -19.61 5.04 16.17
N LYS A 131 -20.49 5.48 17.08
CA LYS A 131 -20.08 6.29 18.23
C LYS A 131 -19.70 5.32 19.34
#